data_AF-A0A8C8RC17-F1
#
_entry.id   AF-A0A8C8RC17-F1
#
_cell.length_a   1.000
_cell.length_b   1.000
_cell.length_c   1.000
_cell.angle_alpha   90.00
_cell.angle_beta   90.00
_cell.angle_gamma   90.00
#
_symmetry.space_group_name_H-M   'P 1'
#
loop_
_entity.id
_entity.type
_entity.pdbx_description
1 polymer ?
#
loop_
_entity_poly.entity_id
_entity_poly.type
_entity_poly.pdbx_seq_one_letter_code
_entity_poly.pdbx_strand_id
1 'polypeptide(L)'
;MINIQSKYSFKNVEASLSHMDAKFFLGKVCFLITGAGRVNHCSVEMNAVRKLGNLHCSPVIFCELDSEGIRLATAQRLLRILQICAGHVPGVSALFFSSLMKSSIDE
;
A
#
# COMPACT_ATOMS: atom_id res chain seq x y z
N MET A 1 0.49 -2.79 6.79
CA MET A 1 1.68 -3.50 6.28
C MET A 1 1.34 -4.98 6.18
N ILE A 2 1.71 -5.63 5.09
CA ILE A 2 1.41 -7.02 4.79
C ILE A 2 2.74 -7.74 4.57
N ASN A 3 3.00 -8.81 5.33
CA ASN A 3 4.08 -9.74 5.03
C ASN A 3 3.54 -10.83 4.11
N ILE A 4 4.01 -10.87 2.87
CA ILE A 4 3.52 -11.82 1.86
C ILE A 4 3.85 -13.28 2.19
N GLN A 5 4.82 -13.50 3.08
CA GLN A 5 5.19 -14.84 3.55
C GLN A 5 4.23 -15.36 4.63
N SER A 6 3.33 -14.52 5.15
CA SER A 6 2.41 -14.85 6.23
C SER A 6 0.95 -14.65 5.81
N LYS A 7 0.23 -15.76 5.57
CA LYS A 7 -1.23 -15.73 5.36
C LYS A 7 -1.97 -15.07 6.52
N TYR A 8 -1.46 -15.23 7.74
CA TYR A 8 -2.01 -14.57 8.92
C TYR A 8 -1.88 -13.05 8.82
N SER A 9 -0.71 -12.54 8.42
CA SER A 9 -0.52 -11.09 8.23
C SER A 9 -1.50 -10.51 7.22
N PHE A 10 -1.76 -11.21 6.11
CA PHE A 10 -2.72 -10.78 5.10
C PHE A 10 -4.16 -10.78 5.65
N LYS A 11 -4.63 -11.89 6.22
CA LYS A 11 -5.98 -12.00 6.79
C LYS A 11 -6.23 -11.00 7.93
N ASN A 12 -5.23 -10.75 8.77
CA ASN A 12 -5.34 -9.77 9.84
C ASN A 12 -5.54 -8.35 9.30
N VAL A 13 -4.84 -8.01 8.20
CA VAL A 13 -5.07 -6.72 7.52
C VAL A 13 -6.47 -6.66 6.92
N GLU A 14 -6.92 -7.69 6.20
CA GLU A 14 -8.28 -7.74 5.65
C GLU A 14 -9.35 -7.53 6.72
N ALA A 15 -9.24 -8.24 7.85
CA ALA A 15 -10.16 -8.08 8.98
C ALA A 15 -10.11 -6.65 9.56
N SER A 16 -8.92 -6.08 9.70
CA SER A 16 -8.73 -4.72 10.26
C SER A 16 -9.37 -3.63 9.40
N LEU A 17 -9.41 -3.80 8.07
CA LEU A 17 -9.98 -2.80 7.15
C LEU A 17 -11.48 -2.61 7.34
N SER A 18 -12.20 -3.63 7.82
CA SER A 18 -13.64 -3.56 8.09
C SER A 18 -14.01 -2.56 9.20
N HIS A 19 -13.03 -2.18 10.02
CA HIS A 19 -13.22 -1.23 11.13
C HIS A 19 -12.86 0.22 10.75
N MET A 20 -12.43 0.48 9.51
CA MET A 20 -12.01 1.81 9.06
C MET A 20 -13.17 2.56 8.38
N ASP A 21 -13.29 3.86 8.66
CA ASP A 21 -14.21 4.73 7.94
C ASP A 21 -13.80 4.84 6.46
N ALA A 22 -14.80 4.77 5.56
CA ALA A 22 -14.61 4.86 4.12
C ALA A 22 -13.79 6.09 3.68
N LYS A 23 -13.86 7.20 4.41
CA LYS A 23 -13.12 8.44 4.14
C LYS A 23 -11.60 8.27 4.18
N PHE A 24 -11.08 7.27 4.90
CA PHE A 24 -9.64 7.00 4.89
C PHE A 24 -9.17 6.48 3.53
N PHE A 25 -10.00 5.73 2.81
CA PHE A 25 -9.67 5.20 1.49
C PHE A 25 -9.65 6.28 0.38
N LEU A 26 -10.03 7.52 0.71
CA LEU A 26 -9.87 8.69 -0.15
C LEU A 26 -8.41 9.20 -0.13
N GLY A 27 -7.46 8.30 -0.35
CA GLY A 27 -6.03 8.59 -0.48
C GLY A 27 -5.21 8.62 0.80
N LYS A 28 -5.78 8.28 1.97
CA LYS A 28 -5.05 8.24 3.25
C LYS A 28 -4.60 6.85 3.68
N VAL A 29 -5.06 5.80 2.99
CA VAL A 29 -4.62 4.41 3.19
C VAL A 29 -3.62 4.04 2.11
N CYS A 30 -2.57 3.32 2.48
CA CYS A 30 -1.71 2.61 1.54
C CYS A 30 -1.29 1.25 2.12
N PHE A 31 -1.04 0.28 1.24
CA PHE A 31 -0.60 -1.06 1.59
C PHE A 31 0.90 -1.21 1.34
N LEU A 32 1.67 -1.34 2.41
CA LEU A 32 3.09 -1.69 2.34
C LEU A 32 3.27 -3.21 2.35
N ILE A 33 3.86 -3.76 1.30
CA ILE A 33 4.09 -5.20 1.09
C ILE A 33 5.56 -5.51 1.35
N THR A 34 5.80 -6.53 2.17
CA THR A 34 7.13 -6.96 2.59
C THR A 34 7.33 -8.44 2.30
N GLY A 35 8.60 -8.87 2.16
CA GLY A 35 8.96 -10.27 1.90
C GLY A 35 8.85 -10.71 0.43
N ALA A 36 8.55 -9.79 -0.49
CA ALA A 36 8.37 -10.06 -1.92
C ALA A 36 9.64 -10.56 -2.64
N GLY A 37 10.84 -10.13 -2.20
CA GLY A 37 12.11 -10.54 -2.80
C GLY A 37 12.50 -12.00 -2.53
N ARG A 38 11.79 -12.69 -1.62
CA ARG A 38 12.02 -14.11 -1.30
C ARG A 38 10.98 -14.97 -2.02
N VAL A 39 11.12 -15.05 -3.35
CA VAL A 39 10.16 -15.64 -4.30
C VAL A 39 9.75 -17.08 -3.95
N ASN A 40 10.62 -17.84 -3.28
CA ASN A 40 10.37 -19.25 -2.91
C ASN A 40 9.48 -19.45 -1.67
N HIS A 41 9.05 -18.38 -1.00
CA HIS A 41 8.33 -18.46 0.28
C HIS A 41 7.10 -17.54 0.36
N CYS A 42 6.50 -17.17 -0.77
CA CYS A 42 5.26 -16.39 -0.79
C CYS A 42 4.07 -17.27 -0.42
N SER A 43 3.56 -17.09 0.79
CA SER A 43 2.33 -17.77 1.25
C SER A 43 1.06 -17.08 0.74
N VAL A 44 1.17 -15.85 0.23
CA VAL A 44 0.07 -15.03 -0.28
C VAL A 44 0.33 -14.71 -1.75
N GLU A 45 -0.68 -14.86 -2.60
CA GLU A 45 -0.56 -14.54 -4.01
C GLU A 45 -0.45 -13.03 -4.25
N MET A 46 0.48 -12.60 -5.12
CA MET A 46 0.61 -11.20 -5.52
C MET A 46 -0.69 -10.61 -6.10
N ASN A 47 -1.48 -11.46 -6.77
CA ASN A 47 -2.77 -11.04 -7.31
C ASN A 47 -3.79 -10.71 -6.21
N ALA A 48 -3.77 -11.43 -5.09
CA ALA A 48 -4.65 -11.14 -3.95
C ALA A 48 -4.32 -9.77 -3.34
N VAL A 49 -3.03 -9.46 -3.21
CA VAL A 49 -2.55 -8.15 -2.74
C VAL A 49 -2.96 -7.02 -3.69
N ARG A 50 -2.84 -7.25 -5.01
CA ARG A 50 -3.27 -6.26 -6.01
C ARG A 50 -4.79 -6.04 -5.98
N LYS A 51 -5.57 -7.12 -5.88
CA LYS A 51 -7.03 -7.05 -5.72
C LYS A 51 -7.42 -6.27 -4.48
N LEU A 52 -6.73 -6.48 -3.36
CA LEU A 52 -6.97 -5.72 -2.13
C LEU A 52 -6.70 -4.22 -2.32
N GLY A 53 -5.60 -3.86 -2.98
CA GLY A 53 -5.30 -2.46 -3.33
C GLY A 53 -6.39 -1.82 -4.19
N ASN A 54 -6.82 -2.53 -5.24
CA ASN A 54 -7.86 -2.06 -6.16
C ASN A 54 -9.22 -1.92 -5.47
N LEU A 55 -9.61 -2.90 -4.65
CA LEU A 55 -10.87 -2.89 -3.89
C LEU A 55 -10.99 -1.65 -3.00
N HIS A 56 -9.88 -1.22 -2.42
CA HIS A 56 -9.81 -0.09 -1.50
C HIS A 56 -9.27 1.19 -2.15
N CYS A 57 -9.13 1.24 -3.48
CA CYS A 57 -8.58 2.38 -4.22
C CYS A 57 -7.29 2.96 -3.60
N SER A 58 -6.45 2.07 -3.05
CA SER A 58 -5.33 2.46 -2.18
C SER A 58 -3.99 2.00 -2.78
N PRO A 59 -2.93 2.84 -2.72
CA PRO A 59 -1.61 2.49 -3.24
C PRO A 59 -1.07 1.20 -2.64
N VAL A 60 -0.44 0.36 -3.47
CA VAL A 60 0.33 -0.81 -3.04
C VAL A 60 1.81 -0.54 -3.27
N ILE A 61 2.62 -0.57 -2.20
CA ILE A 61 4.05 -0.25 -2.22
C ILE A 61 4.82 -1.50 -1.82
N PHE A 62 5.73 -1.96 -2.67
CA PHE A 62 6.62 -3.07 -2.35
C PHE A 62 7.89 -2.56 -1.67
N CYS A 63 8.31 -3.24 -0.60
CA CYS A 63 9.51 -2.94 0.14
C CYS A 63 10.23 -4.20 0.58
N GLU A 64 11.50 -4.29 0.22
CA GLU A 64 12.41 -5.31 0.73
C GLU A 64 13.15 -4.75 1.93
N LEU A 65 12.69 -5.11 3.13
CA LEU A 65 13.25 -4.58 4.38
C LEU A 65 14.71 -4.96 4.62
N ASP A 66 15.17 -6.06 4.01
CA ASP A 66 16.55 -6.55 4.12
C ASP A 66 17.57 -5.65 3.38
N SER A 67 17.13 -4.90 2.37
CA SER A 67 17.97 -3.99 1.60
C SER A 67 17.88 -2.57 2.13
N GLU A 68 18.99 -2.04 2.66
CA GLU A 68 19.04 -0.69 3.24
C GLU A 68 18.67 0.41 2.25
N GLY A 69 19.18 0.35 1.02
CA GLY A 69 18.87 1.35 -0.01
C GLY A 69 17.39 1.35 -0.39
N ILE A 70 16.78 0.17 -0.53
CA ILE A 70 15.34 0.05 -0.81
C ILE A 70 14.52 0.57 0.37
N ARG A 71 14.88 0.17 1.60
CA ARG A 71 14.23 0.63 2.83
C ARG A 71 14.25 2.16 2.96
N LEU A 72 15.40 2.79 2.68
CA LEU A 72 15.53 4.25 2.69
C LEU A 72 14.63 4.91 1.64
N ALA A 73 14.66 4.42 0.40
CA ALA A 73 13.83 4.94 -0.68
C ALA A 73 12.33 4.79 -0.40
N THR A 74 11.91 3.64 0.16
CA THR A 74 10.52 3.42 0.59
C THR A 74 10.14 4.36 1.73
N ALA A 75 11.00 4.54 2.74
CA ALA A 75 10.74 5.46 3.85
C ALA A 75 10.58 6.91 3.37
N GLN A 76 11.43 7.36 2.44
CA GLN A 76 11.31 8.69 1.82
C GLN A 76 10.00 8.85 1.04
N ARG A 77 9.57 7.81 0.30
CA ARG A 77 8.27 7.81 -0.39
C ARG A 77 7.10 7.89 0.59
N LEU A 78 7.13 7.12 1.67
CA LEU A 78 6.11 7.15 2.72
C LEU A 78 6.05 8.51 3.42
N LEU A 79 7.21 9.12 3.71
CA LEU A 79 7.28 10.46 4.28
C LEU A 79 6.61 11.49 3.36
N ARG A 80 6.84 11.41 2.04
CA ARG A 80 6.19 12.31 1.08
C ARG A 80 4.68 12.08 1.01
N ILE A 81 4.22 10.83 1.03
CA ILE A 81 2.79 10.50 1.11
C ILE A 81 2.17 11.09 2.38
N LEU A 82 2.83 10.92 3.53
CA LEU A 82 2.38 11.46 4.80
C LEU A 82 2.28 13.00 4.77
N GLN A 83 3.28 13.68 4.21
CA GLN A 83 3.25 15.15 4.04
C GLN A 83 2.05 15.60 3.21
N ILE A 84 1.72 14.88 2.12
CA ILE A 84 0.54 15.17 1.28
C ILE A 84 -0.75 14.92 2.06
N CYS A 85 -0.85 13.79 2.77
CA CYS A 85 -2.03 13.44 3.58
C CYS A 85 -2.26 14.42 4.74
N ALA A 86 -1.20 15.01 5.27
CA ALA A 86 -1.24 16.04 6.30
C ALA A 86 -1.50 17.46 5.75
N GLY A 87 -1.55 17.64 4.42
CA GLY A 87 -1.76 18.96 3.79
C GLY A 87 -0.54 19.87 3.82
N HIS A 88 0.67 19.33 4.04
CA HIS A 88 1.93 20.09 4.06
C HIS A 88 2.52 20.36 2.66
N VAL A 89 1.87 19.88 1.61
CA VAL A 89 2.29 20.11 0.22
C VAL A 89 1.27 21.01 -0.47
N PRO A 90 1.57 22.30 -0.70
CA PRO A 90 0.65 23.22 -1.37
C PRO A 90 0.26 22.72 -2.76
N GLY A 91 -1.02 22.80 -3.10
CA GLY A 91 -1.54 22.40 -4.41
C GLY A 91 -1.73 20.88 -4.61
N VAL A 92 -1.37 20.05 -3.62
CA VAL A 92 -1.54 18.59 -3.70
C VAL A 92 -2.30 18.10 -2.47
N SER A 93 -3.34 17.30 -2.69
CA SER A 93 -4.13 16.68 -1.62
C SER A 93 -4.06 15.15 -1.69
N ALA A 94 -4.47 14.48 -0.61
CA ALA A 94 -4.53 13.01 -0.56
C ALA A 94 -5.36 12.40 -1.70
N LEU A 95 -6.40 13.09 -2.17
CA LEU A 95 -7.23 12.64 -3.30
C LEU A 95 -6.41 12.43 -4.57
N PHE A 96 -5.30 13.14 -4.74
CA PHE A 96 -4.40 12.97 -5.88
C PHE A 96 -3.94 11.52 -6.06
N PHE A 97 -3.77 10.76 -4.97
CA PHE A 97 -3.36 9.36 -5.04
C PHE A 97 -4.40 8.46 -5.69
N SER A 98 -5.70 8.74 -5.50
CA SER A 98 -6.77 7.97 -6.16
C SER A 98 -6.77 8.14 -7.68
N SER A 99 -6.35 9.32 -8.18
CA SER A 99 -6.22 9.59 -9.61
C SER A 99 -4.94 9.02 -10.20
N LEU A 100 -3.81 9.12 -9.48
CA LEU A 100 -2.52 8.64 -9.96
C LEU A 100 -2.43 7.12 -9.98
N MET A 101 -3.15 6.45 -9.06
CA MET A 101 -3.08 5.00 -8.86
C MET A 101 -4.26 4.25 -9.47
N LYS A 102 -5.13 4.91 -10.24
CA LYS A 102 -6.08 4.22 -11.10
C LYS A 102 -5.26 3.46 -12.14
N SER A 103 -5.06 2.15 -11.92
CA SER A 103 -4.68 1.26 -13.01
C SER A 103 -5.78 1.39 -14.07
N SER A 104 -5.42 1.64 -15.32
CA SER A 104 -6.32 1.55 -16.47
C SER A 104 -6.97 0.16 -16.47
N ILE A 105 -8.14 0.07 -15.85
CA ILE A 105 -9.12 -1.00 -16.07
C ILE A 105 -10.20 -0.30 -16.87
N ASP A 106 -9.88 0.00 -18.12
CA ASP A 106 -10.81 0.38 -19.18
C ASP A 106 -10.12 -0.01 -20.50
N GLU A 107 -10.09 -1.31 -20.75
CA GLU A 107 -10.41 -2.01 -22.02
C GLU A 107 -10.39 -3.54 -21.82
#